data_AF-A0A2G3PND5-F1
#
_entry.id   AF-A0A2G3PND5-F1
#
_cell.length_a   1.000
_cell.length_b   1.000
_cell.length_c   1.000
_cell.angle_alpha   90.00
_cell.angle_beta   90.00
_cell.angle_gamma   90.00
#
_symmetry.space_group_name_H-M   'P 1'
#
loop_
_entity.id
_entity.type
_entity.pdbx_description
1 polymer ?
#
loop_
_entity_poly.entity_id
_entity_poly.type
_entity_poly.pdbx_seq_one_letter_code
_entity_poly.pdbx_strand_id
1 'polypeptide(L)'
;MKFKVRHIPTRVATGAFILSSGLAKRQADEETATQLHGLTAGTYPLATKLSPPAFIRFVSTGEIALGAALLLPIVPTAVAGAGLTAFSASLLGLYLNTPGMREPGTLAPTQQGTALAKDVWMLGIGVGLMVDALGEKVRSK
;
A
#
# COMPACT_ATOMS: atom_id res chain seq x y z
N MET A 1 -2.63 -23.24 7.70
CA MET A 1 -3.10 -21.85 7.88
C MET A 1 -4.55 -21.77 7.46
N LYS A 2 -5.47 -21.50 8.39
CA LYS A 2 -6.90 -21.34 8.06
C LYS A 2 -7.21 -19.85 7.89
N PHE A 3 -7.90 -19.51 6.81
CA PHE A 3 -8.48 -18.18 6.62
C PHE A 3 -9.46 -17.92 7.78
N LYS A 4 -9.29 -16.78 8.48
CA LYS A 4 -10.10 -16.45 9.67
C LYS A 4 -11.19 -15.47 9.32
N VAL A 5 -12.39 -15.75 9.80
CA VAL A 5 -13.57 -14.86 9.62
C VAL A 5 -13.28 -13.45 10.13
N ARG A 6 -12.57 -13.31 11.26
CA ARG A 6 -12.19 -12.00 11.81
C ARG A 6 -11.27 -11.15 10.92
N HIS A 7 -10.60 -11.74 9.93
CA HIS A 7 -9.76 -10.99 8.99
C HIS A 7 -10.55 -10.51 7.77
N ILE A 8 -11.78 -11.01 7.56
CA ILE A 8 -12.60 -10.65 6.40
C ILE A 8 -12.82 -9.14 6.32
N PRO A 9 -13.25 -8.43 7.38
CA PRO A 9 -13.56 -7.01 7.25
C PRO A 9 -12.35 -6.19 6.82
N THR A 10 -11.18 -6.41 7.44
CA THR A 10 -9.97 -5.65 7.13
C THR A 10 -9.38 -6.03 5.78
N ARG A 11 -9.38 -7.32 5.41
CA ARG A 11 -8.93 -7.77 4.09
C ARG A 11 -9.83 -7.29 2.96
N VAL A 12 -11.15 -7.30 3.16
CA VAL A 12 -12.12 -6.80 2.17
C VAL A 12 -12.00 -5.29 2.01
N ALA A 13 -11.99 -4.52 3.11
CA ALA A 13 -11.90 -3.08 3.04
C ALA A 13 -10.60 -2.61 2.34
N THR A 14 -9.45 -3.13 2.76
CA THR A 14 -8.17 -2.78 2.15
C THR A 14 -8.04 -3.33 0.74
N GLY A 15 -8.40 -4.60 0.52
CA GLY A 15 -8.30 -5.26 -0.77
C GLY A 15 -9.18 -4.62 -1.86
N ALA A 16 -10.43 -4.31 -1.54
CA ALA A 16 -11.34 -3.67 -2.50
C ALA A 16 -10.89 -2.24 -2.85
N PHE A 17 -10.44 -1.47 -1.86
CA PHE A 17 -9.95 -0.11 -2.10
C PHE A 17 -8.68 -0.09 -2.96
N ILE A 18 -7.70 -0.95 -2.63
CA ILE A 18 -6.44 -1.05 -3.40
C ILE A 18 -6.71 -1.59 -4.82
N LEU A 19 -7.59 -2.59 -4.96
CA LEU A 19 -7.96 -3.12 -6.27
C LEU A 19 -8.62 -2.05 -7.15
N SER A 20 -9.59 -1.31 -6.59
CA SER A 20 -10.25 -0.21 -7.28
C SER A 20 -9.26 0.87 -7.71
N SER A 21 -8.35 1.26 -6.81
CA SER A 21 -7.25 2.18 -7.08
C SER A 21 -6.37 1.73 -8.24
N GLY A 22 -5.96 0.45 -8.25
CA GLY A 22 -5.14 -0.12 -9.32
C GLY A 22 -5.86 -0.17 -10.66
N LEU A 23 -7.15 -0.49 -10.68
CA LEU A 23 -7.97 -0.48 -11.90
C LEU A 23 -8.17 0.94 -12.45
N ALA A 24 -8.36 1.93 -11.58
CA ALA A 24 -8.42 3.33 -11.99
C ALA A 24 -7.10 3.79 -12.61
N LYS A 25 -5.95 3.46 -12.00
CA LYS A 25 -4.62 3.81 -12.53
C LYS A 25 -4.28 3.14 -13.85
N ARG A 26 -4.94 2.01 -14.21
CA ARG A 26 -4.75 1.38 -15.52
C ARG A 26 -5.25 2.26 -16.67
N GLN A 27 -6.23 3.12 -16.40
CA GLN A 27 -6.89 4.00 -17.36
C GLN A 27 -6.41 5.46 -17.23
N ALA A 28 -5.38 5.72 -16.42
CA ALA A 28 -4.87 7.06 -16.21
C ALA A 28 -4.26 7.64 -17.50
N ASP A 29 -4.50 8.95 -17.70
CA ASP A 29 -3.90 9.72 -18.79
C ASP A 29 -2.42 10.04 -18.53
N GLU A 30 -1.77 10.63 -19.54
CA GLU A 30 -0.35 10.98 -19.47
C GLU A 30 -0.05 12.05 -18.41
N GLU A 31 -0.99 12.96 -18.16
CA GLU A 31 -0.85 14.00 -17.13
C GLU A 31 -0.82 13.37 -15.74
N THR A 32 -1.80 12.52 -15.43
CA THR A 32 -1.86 11.76 -14.17
C THR A 32 -0.63 10.88 -13.99
N ALA A 33 -0.18 10.23 -15.06
CA ALA A 33 1.05 9.43 -15.05
C ALA A 33 2.27 10.27 -14.70
N THR A 34 2.40 11.45 -15.30
CA THR A 34 3.50 12.39 -15.06
C THR A 34 3.48 12.95 -13.65
N GLN A 35 2.31 13.34 -13.15
CA GLN A 35 2.16 13.86 -11.78
C GLN A 35 2.52 12.79 -10.73
N LEU A 36 1.97 11.57 -10.86
CA LEU A 36 2.27 10.47 -9.93
C LEU A 36 3.72 10.03 -10.02
N HIS A 37 4.29 9.98 -11.22
CA HIS A 37 5.70 9.67 -11.42
C HIS A 37 6.59 10.72 -10.78
N GLY A 38 6.34 12.02 -11.02
CA GLY A 38 7.13 13.11 -10.45
C GLY A 38 7.10 13.13 -8.92
N LEU A 39 5.92 12.93 -8.34
CA LEU A 39 5.75 12.85 -6.89
C LEU A 39 6.52 11.67 -6.30
N THR A 40 6.52 10.52 -6.98
CA THR A 40 7.24 9.32 -6.52
C THR A 40 8.75 9.42 -6.75
N ALA A 41 9.18 9.91 -7.91
CA ALA A 41 10.57 10.01 -8.32
C ALA A 41 11.38 10.95 -7.44
N GLY A 42 10.75 11.99 -6.88
CA GLY A 42 11.39 12.87 -5.90
C GLY A 42 11.80 12.16 -4.61
N THR A 43 11.10 11.09 -4.22
CA THR A 43 11.40 10.31 -3.00
C THR A 43 12.13 9.01 -3.29
N TYR A 44 11.75 8.31 -4.37
CA TYR A 44 12.29 7.02 -4.75
C TYR A 44 13.02 7.12 -6.08
N PRO A 45 14.35 7.29 -6.09
CA PRO A 45 15.14 7.43 -7.32
C PRO A 45 14.95 6.26 -8.30
N LEU A 46 14.60 5.07 -7.80
CA LEU A 46 14.29 3.90 -8.63
C LEU A 46 13.11 4.13 -9.59
N ALA A 47 12.17 5.02 -9.25
CA ALA A 47 11.05 5.35 -10.14
C ALA A 47 11.51 6.06 -11.41
N THR A 48 12.65 6.77 -11.39
CA THR A 48 13.20 7.46 -12.57
C THR A 48 13.68 6.49 -13.66
N LYS A 49 13.86 5.21 -13.33
CA LYS A 49 14.25 4.17 -14.30
C LYS A 49 13.15 3.78 -15.27
N LEU A 50 11.90 4.16 -14.97
CA LEU A 50 10.73 3.89 -15.80
C LEU A 50 10.20 5.22 -16.36
N SER A 51 9.70 5.21 -17.60
CA SER A 51 8.92 6.33 -18.11
C SER A 51 7.62 6.47 -17.31
N PRO A 52 7.01 7.67 -17.24
CA PRO A 52 5.76 7.85 -16.47
C PRO A 52 4.64 6.87 -16.84
N PRO A 53 4.39 6.57 -18.14
CA PRO A 53 3.39 5.55 -18.52
C PRO A 53 3.76 4.12 -18.10
N ALA A 54 5.06 3.77 -18.12
CA ALA A 54 5.51 2.46 -17.67
C ALA A 54 5.41 2.33 -16.14
N PHE A 55 5.76 3.39 -15.42
CA PHE A 55 5.67 3.47 -13.97
C PHE A 55 4.22 3.32 -13.50
N ILE A 56 3.27 4.08 -14.05
CA ILE A 56 1.87 3.99 -13.61
C ILE A 56 1.26 2.62 -13.91
N ARG A 57 1.63 1.98 -15.03
CA ARG A 57 1.23 0.60 -15.35
C ARG A 57 1.81 -0.41 -14.36
N PHE A 58 3.07 -0.21 -13.93
CA PHE A 58 3.69 -1.05 -12.91
C PHE A 58 2.98 -0.92 -11.56
N VAL A 59 2.74 0.31 -11.10
CA VAL A 59 1.99 0.58 -9.86
C VAL A 59 0.59 0.00 -9.92
N SER A 60 -0.14 0.26 -11.01
CA SER A 60 -1.49 -0.30 -11.24
C SER A 60 -1.50 -1.83 -11.15
N THR A 61 -0.53 -2.49 -11.78
CA THR A 61 -0.42 -3.96 -11.75
C THR A 61 -0.14 -4.47 -10.33
N GLY A 62 0.74 -3.79 -9.59
CA GLY A 62 1.05 -4.12 -8.20
C GLY A 62 -0.17 -3.95 -7.27
N GLU A 63 -0.90 -2.85 -7.41
CA GLU A 63 -2.14 -2.60 -6.66
C GLU A 63 -3.22 -3.64 -6.98
N ILE A 64 -3.42 -3.98 -8.26
CA ILE A 64 -4.38 -5.03 -8.64
C ILE A 64 -3.99 -6.37 -8.03
N ALA A 65 -2.71 -6.75 -8.12
CA ALA A 65 -2.21 -8.00 -7.56
C ALA A 65 -2.38 -8.05 -6.04
N LEU A 66 -2.02 -6.98 -5.33
CA LEU A 66 -2.18 -6.90 -3.88
C LEU A 66 -3.66 -6.89 -3.47
N GLY A 67 -4.50 -6.11 -4.15
CA GLY A 67 -5.93 -6.05 -3.90
C GLY A 67 -6.60 -7.41 -4.09
N ALA A 68 -6.29 -8.10 -5.18
CA ALA A 68 -6.75 -9.47 -5.42
C ALA A 68 -6.22 -10.45 -4.35
N ALA A 69 -4.95 -10.33 -3.95
CA ALA A 69 -4.37 -11.18 -2.92
C ALA A 69 -5.03 -10.99 -1.55
N LEU A 70 -5.46 -9.77 -1.22
CA LEU A 70 -6.21 -9.48 0.00
C LEU A 70 -7.62 -10.08 -0.06
N LEU A 71 -8.30 -9.99 -1.20
CA LEU A 71 -9.68 -10.48 -1.36
C LEU A 71 -9.79 -12.00 -1.47
N LEU A 72 -8.82 -12.67 -2.08
CA LEU A 72 -8.91 -14.10 -2.33
C LEU A 72 -8.55 -14.93 -1.09
N PRO A 73 -9.43 -15.84 -0.62
CA PRO A 73 -9.21 -16.60 0.61
C PRO A 73 -8.11 -17.65 0.47
N ILE A 74 -7.72 -18.00 -0.76
CA ILE A 74 -6.60 -18.90 -1.06
C ILE A 74 -5.24 -18.30 -0.68
N VAL A 75 -5.12 -16.97 -0.59
CA VAL A 75 -3.85 -16.32 -0.23
C VAL A 75 -3.64 -16.41 1.29
N PRO A 76 -2.53 -16.99 1.75
CA PRO A 76 -2.21 -17.10 3.16
C PRO A 76 -2.19 -15.72 3.85
N THR A 77 -2.78 -15.63 5.04
CA THR A 77 -2.85 -14.38 5.83
C THR A 77 -1.49 -13.70 6.01
N ALA A 78 -0.43 -14.46 6.29
CA ALA A 78 0.93 -13.92 6.44
C ALA A 78 1.42 -13.23 5.15
N VAL A 79 1.15 -13.82 3.99
CA VAL A 79 1.57 -13.28 2.68
C VAL A 79 0.78 -12.03 2.35
N ALA A 80 -0.54 -12.07 2.52
CA ALA A 80 -1.40 -10.89 2.30
C ALA A 80 -1.03 -9.74 3.27
N GLY A 81 -0.77 -10.07 4.54
CA GLY A 81 -0.31 -9.11 5.55
C GLY A 81 1.04 -8.48 5.19
N ALA A 82 2.02 -9.29 4.79
CA ALA A 82 3.34 -8.80 4.38
C ALA A 82 3.26 -7.88 3.15
N GLY A 83 2.45 -8.25 2.15
CA GLY A 83 2.21 -7.41 0.97
C GLY A 83 1.57 -6.07 1.35
N LEU A 84 0.56 -6.08 2.21
CA LEU A 84 -0.10 -4.87 2.70
C LEU A 84 0.86 -3.99 3.50
N THR A 85 1.65 -4.58 4.40
CA THR A 85 2.67 -3.88 5.18
C THR A 85 3.71 -3.21 4.28
N ALA A 86 4.25 -3.92 3.29
CA ALA A 86 5.24 -3.35 2.37
C ALA A 86 4.64 -2.20 1.55
N PHE A 87 3.41 -2.37 1.06
CA PHE A 87 2.70 -1.33 0.33
C PHE A 87 2.46 -0.08 1.18
N SER A 88 1.86 -0.23 2.37
CA SER A 88 1.59 0.90 3.26
C SER A 88 2.89 1.57 3.75
N ALA A 89 3.95 0.80 4.00
CA ALA A 89 5.25 1.36 4.35
C ALA A 89 5.84 2.21 3.21
N SER A 90 5.62 1.83 1.95
CA SER A 90 6.05 2.66 0.80
C SER A 90 5.28 3.99 0.72
N LEU A 91 3.98 3.99 1.03
CA LEU A 91 3.17 5.22 1.06
C LEU A 91 3.56 6.12 2.23
N LEU A 92 3.82 5.55 3.41
CA LEU A 92 4.32 6.31 4.54
C LEU A 92 5.75 6.80 4.31
N GLY A 93 6.59 6.04 3.60
CA GLY A 93 7.91 6.50 3.18
C GLY A 93 7.80 7.72 2.28
N LEU A 94 6.85 7.73 1.34
CA LEU A 94 6.53 8.89 0.51
C LEU A 94 6.12 10.10 1.36
N TYR A 95 5.22 9.89 2.33
CA TYR A 95 4.81 10.92 3.29
C TYR A 95 5.98 11.51 4.09
N LEU A 96 6.86 10.65 4.62
CA LEU A 96 7.94 11.09 5.51
C LEU A 96 9.04 11.85 4.76
N ASN A 97 9.30 11.50 3.49
CA ASN A 97 10.44 11.98 2.73
C ASN A 97 10.08 13.04 1.67
N THR A 98 8.80 13.24 1.34
CA THR A 98 8.39 14.30 0.41
C THR A 98 8.33 15.66 1.14
N PRO A 99 9.06 16.70 0.66
CA PRO A 99 8.99 18.05 1.24
C PRO A 99 7.56 18.60 1.25
N GLY A 100 7.19 19.32 2.31
CA GLY A 100 5.87 19.94 2.46
C GLY A 100 4.76 19.02 2.99
N MET A 101 5.03 17.71 3.14
CA MET A 101 4.04 16.76 3.69
C MET A 101 3.94 16.78 5.22
N ARG A 102 4.96 17.27 5.90
CA ARG A 102 5.02 17.36 7.37
C ARG A 102 5.18 18.80 7.83
N GLU A 103 4.59 19.11 8.97
CA GLU A 103 4.86 20.39 9.63
C GLU A 103 6.36 20.50 9.98
N PRO A 104 6.97 21.69 9.87
CA PRO A 104 8.40 21.86 10.13
C PRO A 104 8.78 21.37 11.53
N GLY A 105 9.75 20.46 11.59
CA GLY A 105 10.27 19.91 12.86
C GLY A 105 9.40 18.84 13.52
N THR A 106 8.31 18.38 12.90
CA THR A 106 7.43 17.35 13.49
C THR A 106 7.16 16.17 12.55
N LEU A 107 6.45 15.16 13.08
CA LEU A 107 5.87 14.05 12.31
C LEU A 107 4.40 14.29 11.96
N ALA A 108 3.83 15.43 12.35
CA ALA A 108 2.44 15.75 12.08
C ALA A 108 2.24 16.09 10.60
N PRO A 109 1.15 15.61 9.97
CA PRO A 109 0.91 15.87 8.56
C PRO A 109 0.45 17.31 8.34
N THR A 110 0.87 17.90 7.23
CA THR A 110 0.19 19.08 6.68
C THR A 110 -1.15 18.67 6.05
N GLN A 111 -1.93 19.63 5.57
CA GLN A 111 -3.14 19.34 4.80
C GLN A 111 -2.85 18.50 3.56
N GLN A 112 -1.71 18.74 2.89
CA GLN A 112 -1.27 17.95 1.76
C GLN A 112 -0.83 16.54 2.18
N GLY A 113 -0.12 16.41 3.30
CA GLY A 113 0.40 15.13 3.80
C GLY A 113 -0.65 14.19 4.36
N THR A 114 -1.81 14.71 4.76
CA THR A 114 -2.88 13.93 5.42
C THR A 114 -3.36 12.75 4.55
N ALA A 115 -3.38 12.93 3.23
CA ALA A 115 -3.82 11.89 2.30
C ALA A 115 -2.93 10.64 2.32
N LEU A 116 -1.62 10.79 2.56
CA LEU A 116 -0.67 9.68 2.67
C LEU A 116 -0.49 9.22 4.13
N ALA A 117 -0.51 10.16 5.08
CA ALA A 117 -0.32 9.86 6.49
C ALA A 117 -1.40 8.92 7.05
N LYS A 118 -2.65 9.03 6.56
CA LYS A 118 -3.77 8.17 6.98
C LYS A 118 -3.55 6.69 6.67
N ASP A 119 -2.65 6.36 5.74
CA ASP A 119 -2.34 4.96 5.41
C ASP A 119 -1.58 4.23 6.53
N VAL A 120 -1.27 4.93 7.63
CA VAL A 120 -0.81 4.31 8.88
C VAL A 120 -1.76 3.25 9.43
N TRP A 121 -3.08 3.40 9.23
CA TRP A 121 -4.04 2.37 9.65
C TRP A 121 -3.89 1.09 8.81
N MET A 122 -3.61 1.26 7.52
CA MET A 122 -3.37 0.16 6.59
C MET A 122 -2.09 -0.61 6.95
N LEU A 123 -1.04 0.12 7.34
CA LEU A 123 0.18 -0.48 7.88
C LEU A 123 -0.12 -1.30 9.15
N GLY A 124 -0.87 -0.72 10.09
CA GLY A 124 -1.29 -1.41 11.31
C GLY A 124 -2.08 -2.70 11.04
N ILE A 125 -2.99 -2.68 10.07
CA ILE A 125 -3.73 -3.86 9.61
C ILE A 125 -2.77 -4.92 9.07
N GLY A 126 -1.86 -4.56 8.15
CA GLY A 126 -0.89 -5.49 7.56
C GLY A 126 -0.01 -6.16 8.62
N VAL A 127 0.54 -5.36 9.53
CA VAL A 127 1.36 -5.86 10.65
C VAL A 127 0.54 -6.77 11.56
N GLY A 128 -0.70 -6.39 11.88
CA GLY A 128 -1.60 -7.22 12.69
C GLY A 128 -1.87 -8.60 12.06
N LEU A 129 -2.08 -8.65 10.74
CA LEU A 129 -2.23 -9.93 10.02
C LEU A 129 -0.97 -10.79 10.09
N MET A 130 0.22 -10.18 10.00
CA MET A 130 1.50 -10.89 10.12
C MET A 130 1.72 -11.42 11.55
N VAL A 131 1.52 -10.58 12.56
CA VAL A 131 1.70 -10.95 13.98
C VAL A 131 0.76 -12.09 14.36
N ASP A 132 -0.51 -12.02 13.95
CA ASP A 132 -1.48 -13.08 14.21
C ASP A 132 -1.05 -14.41 13.54
N ALA A 133 -0.58 -14.37 12.29
CA ALA A 133 -0.11 -15.56 11.60
C ALA A 133 1.16 -16.17 12.23
N LEU A 134 2.08 -15.33 12.73
CA LEU A 134 3.29 -15.78 13.44
C LEU A 134 2.95 -16.39 14.80
N GLY A 135 2.05 -15.75 15.57
CA GLY A 135 1.60 -16.26 16.86
C GLY A 135 0.94 -17.63 16.77
N GLU A 136 0.20 -17.90 15.69
CA GLU A 136 -0.35 -19.24 15.44
C GLU A 136 0.72 -20.29 15.17
N LYS A 137 1.74 -19.94 14.39
CA LYS A 137 2.83 -20.86 14.07
C LYS A 137 3.61 -21.26 15.33
N VAL A 138 3.77 -20.32 16.27
CA VAL A 138 4.40 -20.57 17.57
C VAL A 138 3.51 -21.48 18.43
N ARG A 139 2.20 -21.22 18.52
CA ARG A 139 1.27 -22.02 19.35
C ARG A 139 0.98 -23.43 18.79
N SER A 140 1.23 -23.65 17.50
CA SER A 140 1.05 -24.94 16.85
C SER A 140 2.29 -25.84 16.92
N LYS A 141 3.41 -25.33 17.44
CA LYS A 141 4.62 -26.10 17.75
C LYS A 141 4.63 -26.48 19.22
#